data_AF-A0A269YZE7-F1
#
_entry.id   AF-A0A269YZE7-F1
#
_cell.length_a   1.000
_cell.length_b   1.000
_cell.length_c   1.000
_cell.angle_alpha   90.00
_cell.angle_beta   90.00
_cell.angle_gamma   90.00
#
_symmetry.space_group_name_H-M   'P 1'
#
loop_
_entity.id
_entity.type
_entity.pdbx_description
1 polymer ?
#
loop_
_entity_poly.entity_id
_entity_poly.type
_entity_poly.pdbx_seq_one_letter_code
_entity_poly.pdbx_strand_id
1 'polypeptide(L)' 'DLAVLYSGDKVDRVGVAPSNVTEDEFLDHYYEPDERKSDELIYDSNKDNDFSVIAHSKKGKITLIENIDQL' A
#
# COMPACT_ATOMS: atom_id res chain seq x y z
N ASP A 1 -11.60 -4.48 -5.06
CA ASP A 1 -12.31 -3.18 -5.07
C ASP A 1 -11.33 -2.01 -5.14
N LEU A 2 -11.82 -0.84 -5.53
CA LEU A 2 -11.07 0.41 -5.62
C LEU A 2 -11.86 1.50 -4.90
N ALA A 3 -11.18 2.26 -4.03
CA ALA A 3 -11.69 3.47 -3.41
C ALA A 3 -10.77 4.64 -3.77
N VAL A 4 -11.36 5.82 -3.97
CA VAL A 4 -10.62 7.05 -4.29
C VAL A 4 -11.13 8.15 -3.38
N LEU A 5 -10.21 8.79 -2.66
CA LEU A 5 -10.47 9.99 -1.86
C LEU A 5 -10.08 11.21 -2.68
N TYR A 6 -10.99 12.18 -2.78
CA TYR A 6 -10.76 13.44 -3.46
C TYR A 6 -10.64 14.60 -2.46
N SER A 7 -9.74 15.53 -2.76
CA SER A 7 -9.67 16.85 -2.13
C SER A 7 -9.96 17.90 -3.21
N GLY A 8 -11.22 18.35 -3.27
CA GLY A 8 -11.70 19.15 -4.39
C GLY A 8 -11.76 18.34 -5.68
N ASP A 9 -11.03 18.79 -6.71
CA ASP A 9 -10.91 18.14 -8.02
C ASP A 9 -9.66 17.25 -8.15
N LYS A 10 -8.86 17.12 -7.08
CA LYS A 10 -7.64 16.31 -7.05
C LYS A 10 -7.86 14.99 -6.33
N VAL A 11 -7.23 13.93 -6.84
CA VAL A 11 -7.11 12.67 -6.12
C VAL A 11 -6.06 12.84 -5.03
N ASP A 12 -6.46 12.55 -3.80
CA ASP A 12 -5.62 12.63 -2.61
C ASP A 12 -5.12 11.24 -2.21
N ARG A 13 -6.03 10.26 -2.16
CA ARG A 13 -5.71 8.86 -1.87
C ARG A 13 -6.41 7.89 -2.80
N VAL A 14 -5.76 6.77 -3.03
CA VAL A 14 -6.26 5.61 -3.75
C VAL A 14 -6.05 4.40 -2.85
N GLY A 15 -7.12 3.64 -2.64
CA GLY A 15 -7.10 2.37 -1.91
C GLY A 15 -7.53 1.24 -2.82
N VAL A 16 -6.73 0.18 -2.90
CA VAL A 16 -7.03 -1.04 -3.67
C VAL A 16 -7.17 -2.20 -2.69
N ALA A 17 -8.31 -2.88 -2.72
CA ALA A 17 -8.54 -4.11 -1.98
C ALA A 17 -8.45 -5.30 -2.95
N PRO A 18 -7.28 -5.95 -3.09
CA PRO A 18 -7.13 -7.10 -3.96
C PRO A 18 -7.88 -8.32 -3.40
N SER A 19 -8.32 -9.21 -4.30
CA SER A 19 -8.98 -10.45 -3.90
C SER A 19 -7.97 -11.59 -3.79
N ASN A 20 -7.87 -12.16 -2.59
CA ASN A 20 -7.13 -13.41 -2.32
C ASN A 20 -5.65 -13.39 -2.73
N VAL A 21 -4.96 -12.26 -2.54
CA VAL A 21 -3.50 -12.17 -2.68
C VAL A 21 -2.87 -12.49 -1.32
N THR A 22 -2.00 -13.50 -1.29
CA THR A 22 -1.19 -13.78 -0.09
C THR A 22 -0.06 -12.78 0.05
N GLU A 23 0.46 -12.63 1.27
CA GLU A 23 1.63 -11.79 1.49
C GLU A 23 2.85 -12.29 0.71
N ASP A 24 3.08 -13.61 0.65
CA ASP A 24 4.19 -14.20 -0.09
C ASP A 24 4.11 -13.89 -1.59
N GLU A 25 2.93 -14.09 -2.22
CA GLU A 25 2.72 -13.72 -3.63
C GLU A 25 2.94 -12.23 -3.89
N PHE A 26 2.58 -11.38 -2.93
CA PHE A 26 2.78 -9.95 -3.03
C PHE A 26 4.26 -9.58 -2.98
N LEU A 27 5.01 -10.16 -2.04
CA LEU A 27 6.45 -9.91 -1.85
C LEU A 27 7.29 -10.49 -2.99
N ASP A 28 6.89 -11.63 -3.57
CA ASP A 28 7.56 -12.19 -4.75
C ASP A 28 7.47 -11.24 -5.96
N HIS A 29 6.38 -10.47 -6.04
CA HIS A 29 6.14 -9.53 -7.14
C HIS A 29 6.72 -8.13 -6.89
N TYR A 30 6.53 -7.59 -5.68
CA TYR A 30 6.87 -6.20 -5.33
C TYR A 30 8.13 -6.06 -4.47
N TYR A 31 8.80 -7.18 -4.16
CA TYR A 31 9.98 -7.26 -3.30
C TYR A 31 9.70 -6.85 -1.85
N GLU A 32 10.74 -6.95 -1.02
CA GLU A 32 10.68 -6.56 0.39
C GLU A 32 10.35 -5.07 0.55
N PRO A 33 9.49 -4.71 1.51
CA PRO A 33 9.26 -3.31 1.86
C PRO A 33 10.49 -2.69 2.52
N ASP A 34 10.54 -1.36 2.53
CA ASP A 34 11.57 -0.60 3.24
C ASP A 34 11.44 -0.76 4.77
N GLU A 35 10.20 -0.88 5.27
CA GLU A 35 9.91 -1.12 6.68
C GLU A 35 8.72 -2.09 6.85
N ARG A 36 8.76 -2.92 7.90
CA ARG A 36 7.65 -3.79 8.32
C ARG A 36 7.17 -3.42 9.72
N LYS A 37 5.86 -3.16 9.86
CA LYS A 37 5.22 -2.83 11.15
C LYS A 37 3.97 -3.68 11.37
N SER A 38 4.09 -4.76 12.15
CA SER A 38 2.98 -5.68 12.45
C SER A 38 2.28 -6.20 11.19
N ASP A 39 1.16 -5.56 10.82
CA ASP A 39 0.27 -5.91 9.72
C ASP A 39 0.48 -4.96 8.50
N GLU A 40 1.55 -4.16 8.49
CA GLU A 40 1.86 -3.17 7.45
C GLU A 40 3.22 -3.43 6.78
N LEU A 41 3.22 -3.39 5.45
CA LEU A 41 4.39 -3.37 4.59
C LEU A 41 4.53 -1.97 3.98
N ILE A 42 5.61 -1.26 4.30
CA ILE A 42 5.79 0.15 3.96
C ILE A 42 6.83 0.28 2.84
N TYR A 43 6.40 0.83 1.72
CA TYR A 43 7.22 1.11 0.54
C TYR A 43 7.38 2.63 0.39
N ASP A 44 8.60 3.11 0.59
CA ASP A 44 8.92 4.54 0.67
C ASP A 44 10.37 4.84 0.21
N SER A 45 10.90 3.98 -0.65
CA SER A 45 12.24 4.10 -1.22
C SER A 45 12.45 5.33 -2.11
N ASN A 46 11.39 5.83 -2.76
CA ASN A 46 11.45 7.04 -3.59
C ASN A 46 11.04 8.27 -2.79
N LYS A 47 12.00 9.08 -2.35
CA LYS A 47 11.79 10.26 -1.51
C LYS A 47 11.38 11.55 -2.25
N ASP A 48 11.22 11.47 -3.56
CA ASP A 48 10.95 12.64 -4.42
C ASP A 48 9.57 12.56 -5.10
N ASN A 49 8.71 11.61 -4.71
CA ASN A 49 7.38 11.40 -5.29
C ASN A 49 6.22 11.92 -4.42
N ASP A 50 6.52 12.45 -3.22
CA ASP A 50 5.57 12.99 -2.24
C ASP A 50 4.57 11.96 -1.65
N PHE A 51 4.77 10.64 -1.85
CA PHE A 51 3.92 9.62 -1.22
C PHE A 51 4.66 8.33 -0.87
N SER A 52 4.18 7.66 0.17
CA SER A 52 4.52 6.27 0.48
C SER A 52 3.36 5.34 0.12
N VAL A 53 3.66 4.07 -0.10
CA VAL A 53 2.64 3.03 -0.29
C VAL A 53 2.65 2.08 0.90
N ILE A 54 1.47 1.83 1.47
CA ILE A 54 1.29 0.85 2.53
C ILE A 54 0.45 -0.31 1.99
N ALA A 55 0.97 -1.53 2.11
CA ALA A 55 0.20 -2.75 1.94
C ALA A 55 -0.15 -3.33 3.31
N HIS A 56 -1.44 -3.38 3.62
CA HIS A 56 -2.01 -3.93 4.84
C HIS A 56 -2.22 -5.44 4.69
N SER A 57 -1.51 -6.23 5.48
CA SER A 57 -1.64 -7.68 5.57
C SER A 57 -2.45 -8.07 6.80
N LYS A 58 -3.39 -9.01 6.65
CA LYS A 58 -4.10 -9.61 7.77
C LYS A 58 -4.25 -11.10 7.56
N LYS A 59 -3.75 -11.88 8.52
CA LYS A 59 -3.74 -13.36 8.46
C LYS A 59 -3.06 -13.87 7.17
N GLY A 60 -1.94 -13.25 6.79
CA GLY A 60 -1.12 -13.63 5.64
C GLY A 60 -1.72 -13.28 4.27
N LYS A 61 -2.69 -12.35 4.23
CA LYS A 61 -3.31 -11.88 2.99
C LYS A 61 -3.29 -10.38 2.92
N ILE A 62 -3.03 -9.84 1.73
CA ILE A 62 -3.15 -8.42 1.46
C ILE A 62 -4.63 -8.04 1.43
N THR A 63 -4.98 -7.05 2.23
CA THR A 63 -6.37 -6.60 2.43
C THR A 63 -6.61 -5.20 1.89
N LEU A 64 -5.59 -4.35 1.90
CA LEU A 64 -5.63 -2.99 1.36
C LEU A 64 -4.23 -2.60 0.91
N ILE A 65 -4.14 -1.89 -0.20
CA ILE A 65 -2.95 -1.19 -0.66
C ILE A 65 -3.37 0.26 -0.84
N GLU A 66 -2.70 1.20 -0.18
CA GLU A 66 -3.03 2.62 -0.29
C GLU A 66 -1.79 3.50 -0.37
N ASN A 67 -1.94 4.68 -0.96
CA ASN A 67 -0.96 5.75 -0.81
C ASN A 67 -1.27 6.60 0.43
N ILE A 68 -0.21 7.07 1.08
CA ILE A 68 -0.25 8.05 2.16
C ILE A 68 0.75 9.17 1.86
N ASP A 69 0.67 10.26 2.62
CA ASP A 69 1.72 11.27 2.64
C ASP A 69 3.07 10.61 2.94
N GLN A 70 4.12 11.06 2.27
CA GLN A 70 5.46 10.51 2.42
C GLN A 70 5.95 10.53 3.88
N LEU A 71 6.60 9.44 4.29
CA LEU A 71 7.21 9.25 5.61
C LEU A 71 8.66 9.76 5.72
#